data_AF-A0A535ZNA3-F1
#
_entry.id   AF-A0A535ZNA3-F1
#
_cell.length_a   1.000
_cell.length_b   1.000
_cell.length_c   1.000
_cell.angle_alpha   90.00
_cell.angle_beta   90.00
_cell.angle_gamma   90.00
#
_symmetry.space_group_name_H-M   'P 1'
#
loop_
_entity.id
_entity.type
_entity.pdbx_description
1 polymer ?
#
loop_
_entity_poly.entity_id
_entity_poly.type
_entity_poly.pdbx_seq_one_letter_code
_entity_poly.pdbx_strand_id
1 'polypeptide(L)' 'MIGTVDRPVRRCSFCGKKQGDVRLVAGPSDVYICHLCVALCNEILAQDAPPDRPGPSAPETQPPGRGPLIRTEVTSS' A
#
# COMPACT_ATOMS: atom_id res chain seq x y z
N MET A 1 -9.94 -21.14 -32.55
CA MET A 1 -10.89 -20.52 -31.59
C MET A 1 -10.13 -19.44 -30.86
N ILE A 2 -10.67 -18.22 -30.86
CA ILE A 2 -10.04 -17.02 -30.30
C ILE A 2 -9.75 -17.28 -28.82
N GLY A 3 -8.46 -17.21 -28.45
CA GLY A 3 -8.03 -17.26 -27.07
C GLY A 3 -8.82 -16.21 -26.29
N THR A 4 -9.51 -16.64 -25.25
CA THR A 4 -10.10 -15.76 -24.26
C THR A 4 -8.97 -14.89 -23.72
N VAL A 5 -8.82 -13.68 -24.27
CA VAL A 5 -7.90 -12.68 -23.75
C VAL A 5 -8.45 -12.31 -22.38
N ASP A 6 -7.96 -13.02 -21.35
CA ASP A 6 -8.15 -12.66 -19.96
C ASP A 6 -7.69 -11.20 -19.84
N ARG A 7 -8.64 -10.28 -19.76
CA ARG A 7 -8.34 -8.88 -19.55
C ARG A 7 -7.69 -8.81 -18.18
N PRO A 8 -6.41 -8.42 -18.08
CA PRO A 8 -5.65 -8.57 -16.84
C PRO A 8 -6.38 -7.81 -15.74
N VAL A 9 -6.88 -8.55 -14.75
CA VAL A 9 -7.56 -7.97 -13.60
C VAL A 9 -6.54 -7.11 -12.85
N ARG A 10 -6.67 -5.78 -12.99
CA ARG A 10 -5.79 -4.84 -12.31
C ARG A 10 -6.03 -4.94 -10.80
N ARG A 11 -4.98 -5.25 -10.06
CA ARG A 11 -4.99 -5.47 -8.60
C ARG A 11 -4.01 -4.53 -7.92
N CYS A 12 -4.38 -4.00 -6.76
CA CYS A 12 -3.47 -3.22 -5.94
C CYS A 12 -2.29 -4.08 -5.48
N SER A 13 -1.06 -3.62 -5.68
CA SER A 13 0.15 -4.36 -5.30
C SER A 13 0.33 -4.51 -3.78
N PHE A 14 -0.31 -3.65 -2.98
CA PHE A 14 -0.17 -3.64 -1.52
C PHE A 14 -1.21 -4.52 -0.80
N CYS A 15 -2.47 -4.53 -1.27
CA CYS A 15 -3.56 -5.25 -0.61
C CYS A 15 -4.17 -6.37 -1.46
N GLY A 16 -3.78 -6.51 -2.74
CA GLY A 16 -4.28 -7.53 -3.67
C GLY A 16 -5.71 -7.31 -4.16
N LYS A 17 -6.41 -6.26 -3.72
CA LYS A 17 -7.80 -5.98 -4.14
C LYS A 17 -7.88 -5.59 -5.61
N LYS A 18 -8.92 -6.10 -6.28
CA LYS A 18 -9.24 -5.86 -7.70
C LYS A 18 -9.95 -4.52 -7.90
N GLN A 19 -9.91 -4.00 -9.13
CA GLN A 19 -10.51 -2.73 -9.54
C GLN A 19 -12.01 -2.57 -9.18
N GLY A 20 -12.75 -3.68 -9.01
CA GLY A 20 -14.17 -3.66 -8.61
C GLY A 20 -14.43 -3.47 -7.12
N ASP A 21 -13.47 -3.81 -6.25
CA ASP A 21 -13.63 -3.69 -4.79
C ASP A 21 -13.19 -2.33 -4.24
N VAL A 22 -12.25 -1.66 -4.93
CA VAL A 22 -11.66 -0.40 -4.48
C VAL A 22 -11.26 0.48 -5.66
N ARG A 23 -11.29 1.81 -5.46
CA ARG A 23 -10.78 2.77 -6.44
C ARG A 23 -9.27 2.61 -6.59
N LEU A 24 -8.85 2.11 -7.75
CA LEU A 24 -7.44 1.94 -8.15
C LEU A 24 -6.94 3.18 -8.89
N VAL A 25 -5.71 3.56 -8.58
CA VAL A 25 -4.92 4.54 -9.32
C VAL A 25 -3.91 3.77 -10.19
N ALA A 26 -3.89 4.06 -11.49
CA ALA A 26 -2.99 3.43 -12.45
C ALA A 26 -1.74 4.30 -12.65
N GLY A 27 -0.56 3.74 -12.44
CA GLY A 27 0.72 4.36 -12.81
C GLY A 27 1.18 3.92 -14.21
N PRO A 28 2.16 4.63 -14.82
CA PRO A 28 2.66 4.35 -16.17
C PRO A 28 3.39 2.99 -16.30
N SER A 29 3.87 2.39 -15.21
CA SER A 29 4.68 1.16 -15.22
C SER A 29 3.92 -0.11 -14.83
N ASP A 30 2.64 -0.21 -15.19
CA ASP A 30 1.79 -1.37 -14.82
C ASP A 30 1.64 -1.58 -13.30
N VAL A 31 1.87 -0.51 -12.52
CA VAL A 31 1.73 -0.49 -11.06
C VAL A 31 0.37 0.09 -10.67
N TYR A 32 -0.28 -0.55 -9.70
CA TYR A 32 -1.58 -0.13 -9.19
C TYR A 32 -1.58 0.00 -7.68
N ILE A 33 -2.10 1.12 -7.19
CA ILE A 33 -2.29 1.38 -5.76
C ILE A 33 -3.72 1.86 -5.51
N CYS A 34 -4.35 1.40 -4.42
CA CYS A 34 -5.68 1.88 -4.03
C CYS A 34 -5.59 3.03 -3.02
N HIS A 35 -6.64 3.86 -2.96
CA HIS A 35 -6.70 5.01 -2.05
C HIS A 35 -6.48 4.64 -0.56
N LEU A 36 -6.97 3.47 -0.13
CA LEU A 36 -6.80 3.00 1.24
C LEU A 36 -5.32 2.71 1.56
N CYS A 37 -4.60 2.06 0.63
CA CYS A 37 -3.16 1.83 0.80
C CYS A 37 -2.38 3.14 0.79
N VAL A 38 -2.77 4.12 -0.02
CA VAL A 38 -2.15 5.46 0.01
C VAL A 38 -2.33 6.12 1.37
N ALA A 39 -3.54 6.07 1.95
CA ALA A 39 -3.80 6.63 3.28
C ALA A 39 -2.93 5.98 4.36
N LEU A 40 -2.88 4.65 4.38
CA LEU A 40 -2.03 3.90 5.32
C LEU A 40 -0.54 4.22 5.13
N CYS A 41 -0.07 4.30 3.89
CA CYS A 41 1.31 4.70 3.61
C CYS A 41 1.59 6.12 4.13
N ASN A 42 0.68 7.07 3.94
CA ASN A 42 0.84 8.44 4.43
C ASN A 42 0.90 8.51 5.96
N GLU A 43 0.09 7.70 6.67
CA GLU A 43 0.14 7.61 8.13
C GLU A 43 1.50 7.11 8.63
N ILE A 44 2.04 6.07 8.00
CA ILE A 44 3.37 5.52 8.33
C ILE A 44 4.46 6.56 8.03
N LEU A 45 4.41 7.21 6.87
CA LEU A 45 5.38 8.23 6.47
C LEU A 45 5.36 9.45 7.40
N ALA A 46 4.19 9.82 7.92
CA ALA A 46 4.06 10.92 8.87
C ALA A 46 4.68 10.61 10.23
N GLN A 47 4.78 9.33 10.61
CA GLN A 47 5.45 8.91 11.85
C GLN A 47 6.97 8.94 11.76
N ASP A 48 7.53 8.73 10.55
CA ASP A 48 8.98 8.70 10.30
C ASP A 48 9.57 10.09 9.97
N ALA A 49 8.74 11.14 9.88
CA ALA A 49 9.23 12.49 9.70
C ALA A 49 10.02 12.90 10.96
N PRO A 50 11.32 13.25 10.85
CA PRO A 50 12.06 13.75 11.99
C PRO A 50 11.34 15.01 12.48
N PRO A 51 11.06 15.14 13.79
CA PRO A 51 10.44 16.35 14.30
C PRO A 51 11.40 17.51 14.00
N ASP A 52 11.06 18.34 13.02
CA ASP A 52 11.64 19.67 12.93
C ASP A 52 11.12 20.45 14.14
N ARG A 53 11.88 20.32 15.23
CA ARG A 53 11.82 21.09 16.48
C ARG A 53 10.67 20.75 17.45
N PRO A 54 10.91 20.94 18.77
CA PRO A 54 10.17 20.28 19.82
C PRO A 54 8.89 21.02 20.21
N GLY A 55 7.80 20.26 20.35
CA GLY A 55 6.62 20.62 21.12
C GLY A 55 6.02 19.34 21.72
N PRO A 56 6.07 19.12 23.05
CA PRO A 56 5.61 17.88 23.65
C PRO A 56 4.14 17.99 24.08
N SER A 57 3.26 17.19 23.47
CA SER A 57 1.93 16.78 23.97
C SER A 57 1.36 15.80 22.95
N ALA A 58 1.17 14.51 23.18
CA ALA A 58 1.12 13.68 24.38
C ALA A 58 1.46 12.22 23.99
N PRO A 59 1.80 11.33 24.94
CA PRO A 59 2.01 9.91 24.66
C PRO A 59 0.65 9.21 24.54
N GLU A 60 0.22 8.87 23.32
CA GLU A 60 -0.88 7.91 23.16
C GLU A 60 -0.33 6.49 23.14
N THR A 61 -0.91 5.69 24.02
CA THR A 61 -0.44 4.41 24.53
C THR A 61 -0.92 3.26 23.64
N GLN A 62 0.05 2.51 23.10
CA GLN A 62 0.05 1.07 22.79
C GLN A 62 -0.72 0.46 21.59
N PRO A 63 -0.25 -0.73 21.13
CA PRO A 63 -0.50 -1.31 19.81
C PRO A 63 -1.65 -2.33 19.81
N PRO A 64 -1.98 -2.89 18.63
CA PRO A 64 -1.89 -4.34 18.50
C PRO A 64 -1.24 -4.76 17.17
N GLY A 65 -0.39 -5.79 17.24
CA GLY A 65 0.35 -6.30 16.09
C GLY A 65 -0.53 -6.75 14.93
N ARG A 66 0.01 -6.68 13.72
CA ARG A 66 -0.55 -7.41 12.57
C ARG A 66 0.49 -7.65 11.49
N GLY A 67 0.97 -8.89 11.46
CA GLY A 67 1.46 -9.55 10.27
C GLY A 67 2.97 -9.42 10.06
N PRO A 68 3.61 -10.46 9.49
CA PRO A 68 5.00 -10.39 9.14
C PRO A 68 5.17 -9.20 8.19
N LEU A 69 6.17 -8.35 8.47
CA LEU A 69 6.78 -7.53 7.43
C LEU A 69 7.21 -8.54 6.37
N ILE A 70 6.38 -8.74 5.35
CA ILE A 70 6.72 -9.58 4.22
C ILE A 70 7.98 -8.97 3.62
N ARG A 71 9.13 -9.54 4.02
CA ARG A 71 10.33 -9.58 3.21
C ARG A 71 9.89 -10.33 1.95
N THR A 72 9.19 -9.66 1.04
CA THR A 72 9.24 -10.11 -0.35
C THR A 72 10.58 -9.62 -0.83
N GLU A 73 11.53 -10.50 -0.59
CA GLU A 73 12.75 -10.67 -1.34
C GLU A 73 12.46 -10.21 -2.78
N VAL A 74 13.24 -9.26 -3.23
CA VAL A 74 13.32 -8.87 -4.64
C VAL A 74 13.83 -10.08 -5.41
N THR A 75 12.95 -11.05 -5.70
CA THR A 75 13.23 -12.04 -6.74
C THR A 75 13.00 -11.31 -8.05
N SER A 76 14.06 -10.64 -8.50
CA SER A 76 14.28 -10.38 -9.91
C SER A 76 14.05 -11.68 -10.67
N SER A 77 13.11 -11.67 -11.62
CA SER A 77 13.12 -12.58 -12.77
C SER A 77 13.24 -11.71 -14.01
#